data_AF-A0A8C6V047-F1
#
_entry.id   AF-A0A8C6V047-F1
#
_cell.length_a   1.000
_cell.length_b   1.000
_cell.length_c   1.000
_cell.angle_alpha   90.00
_cell.angle_beta   90.00
_cell.angle_gamma   90.00
#
_symmetry.space_group_name_H-M   'P 1'
#
loop_
_entity.id
_entity.type
_entity.pdbx_description
1 polymer ?
#
loop_
_entity_poly.entity_id
_entity_poly.type
_entity_poly.pdbx_seq_one_letter_code
_entity_poly.pdbx_strand_id
1 'polypeptide(L)'
;MPEQMSISDFVVLTEEDLSSPGTSTFQARMSECRNTVSAVEEALEMDHSTLQRMKKTIKAIYTSGLSHVESWEQHMEVLEKLGNSHLSQDNHEVSTGFLNLSVFSRETSALCKNLVQNLNNIMAFPLENVLKMELRDSRLELKKQMEKSWKDYDIKIGKLEKEKREKSRPLGLIRLESSEQAEDLERERRAFQLQMCEVRPVWSGGPVPSWAAPWTLWRR
;
A
#
# COMPACT_ATOMS: atom_id res chain seq x y z
N MET A 1 -11.79 -4.55 -16.60
CA MET A 1 -11.42 -3.62 -15.51
C MET A 1 -12.01 -2.28 -15.90
N PRO A 2 -12.71 -1.55 -15.01
CA PRO A 2 -13.18 -0.20 -15.35
C PRO A 2 -11.98 0.69 -15.69
N GLU A 3 -12.12 1.55 -16.68
CA GLU A 3 -11.07 2.48 -17.10
C GLU A 3 -10.68 3.37 -15.92
N GLN A 4 -9.43 3.24 -15.47
CA GLN A 4 -8.83 4.09 -14.46
C GLN A 4 -8.17 5.26 -15.16
N MET A 5 -8.44 6.48 -14.67
CA MET A 5 -7.79 7.68 -15.20
C MET A 5 -6.30 7.62 -14.87
N SER A 6 -5.43 7.79 -15.86
CA SER A 6 -3.99 7.82 -15.60
C SER A 6 -3.57 9.14 -14.94
N ILE A 7 -2.38 9.16 -14.35
CA ILE A 7 -1.81 10.40 -13.78
C ILE A 7 -1.64 11.45 -14.88
N SER A 8 -1.21 11.04 -16.08
CA SER A 8 -1.05 11.94 -17.23
C SER A 8 -2.39 12.56 -17.63
N ASP A 9 -3.45 11.76 -17.72
CA ASP A 9 -4.79 12.25 -18.04
C ASP A 9 -5.28 13.25 -16.99
N PHE A 10 -5.06 12.94 -15.71
CA PHE A 10 -5.43 13.84 -14.62
C PHE A 10 -4.69 15.17 -14.67
N VAL A 11 -3.39 15.15 -15.01
CA VAL A 11 -2.58 16.37 -15.13
C VAL A 11 -3.09 17.24 -16.27
N VAL A 12 -3.30 16.65 -17.46
CA VAL A 12 -3.85 17.39 -18.62
C VAL A 12 -5.21 17.97 -18.28
N LEU A 13 -6.11 17.16 -17.71
CA LEU A 13 -7.45 17.59 -17.30
C LEU A 13 -7.41 18.74 -16.28
N THR A 14 -6.45 18.72 -15.35
CA THR A 14 -6.27 19.77 -14.35
C THR A 14 -5.67 21.04 -14.97
N GLU A 15 -4.72 20.90 -15.90
CA GLU A 15 -4.10 22.03 -16.59
C GLU A 15 -5.09 22.76 -17.51
N GLU A 16 -5.93 22.01 -18.22
CA GLU A 16 -7.06 22.55 -18.98
C GLU A 16 -8.05 23.29 -18.07
N ASP A 17 -8.37 22.72 -16.91
CA ASP A 17 -9.26 23.34 -15.93
C ASP A 17 -8.71 24.66 -15.38
N LEU A 18 -7.42 24.70 -15.06
CA LEU A 18 -6.75 25.89 -14.53
C LEU A 18 -6.61 27.00 -15.59
N SER A 19 -6.33 26.62 -16.84
CA SER A 19 -6.12 27.58 -17.93
C SER A 19 -7.43 28.11 -18.50
N SER A 20 -8.51 27.32 -18.50
CA SER A 20 -9.81 27.70 -19.04
C SER A 20 -10.99 27.04 -18.28
N PRO A 21 -11.29 27.49 -17.05
CA PRO A 21 -12.31 26.86 -16.19
C PRO A 21 -13.71 26.79 -16.81
N GLY A 22 -14.07 27.78 -17.65
CA GLY A 22 -15.40 27.88 -18.26
C GLY A 22 -15.68 26.87 -19.38
N THR A 23 -14.64 26.26 -19.96
CA THR A 23 -14.74 25.25 -21.04
C THR A 23 -14.22 23.88 -20.62
N SER A 24 -13.73 23.78 -19.39
CA SER A 24 -13.16 22.58 -18.81
C SER A 24 -14.17 21.43 -18.75
N THR A 25 -13.68 20.21 -19.02
CA THR A 25 -14.44 18.97 -18.83
C THR A 25 -14.19 18.31 -17.47
N PHE A 26 -13.43 18.97 -16.59
CA PHE A 26 -13.02 18.43 -15.29
C PHE A 26 -14.21 17.91 -14.48
N GLN A 27 -15.28 18.69 -14.38
CA GLN A 27 -16.50 18.32 -13.66
C GLN A 27 -17.09 17.00 -14.15
N ALA A 28 -17.13 16.77 -15.47
CA ALA A 28 -17.68 15.55 -16.07
C ALA A 28 -16.83 14.32 -15.74
N ARG A 29 -15.52 14.52 -15.52
CA ARG A 29 -14.51 13.49 -15.26
C ARG A 29 -14.21 13.29 -13.77
N MET A 30 -14.78 14.09 -12.86
CA MET A 30 -14.56 13.97 -11.41
C MET A 30 -15.00 12.62 -10.84
N SER A 31 -16.05 12.01 -11.40
CA SER A 31 -16.50 10.67 -11.02
C SER A 31 -15.44 9.61 -11.32
N GLU A 32 -14.73 9.74 -12.44
CA GLU A 32 -13.62 8.86 -12.83
C GLU A 32 -12.41 9.03 -11.90
N CYS A 33 -12.13 10.27 -11.48
CA CYS A 33 -11.13 10.57 -10.45
C CYS A 33 -11.43 9.79 -9.16
N ARG A 34 -12.66 9.89 -8.67
CA ARG A 34 -13.11 9.19 -7.45
C ARG A 34 -13.07 7.67 -7.60
N ASN A 35 -13.49 7.14 -8.74
CA ASN A 35 -13.45 5.70 -9.01
C ASN A 35 -12.02 5.18 -8.99
N THR A 36 -11.08 5.93 -9.57
CA THR A 36 -9.67 5.55 -9.58
C THR A 36 -9.07 5.59 -8.17
N VAL A 37 -9.39 6.58 -7.33
CA VAL A 37 -8.98 6.60 -5.92
C VAL A 37 -9.52 5.37 -5.18
N SER A 38 -10.80 5.05 -5.39
CA SER A 38 -11.45 3.92 -4.74
C SER A 38 -10.78 2.59 -5.13
N ALA A 39 -10.44 2.43 -6.42
CA ALA A 39 -9.76 1.22 -6.90
C ALA A 39 -8.33 1.09 -6.36
N VAL A 40 -7.58 2.20 -6.25
CA VAL A 40 -6.24 2.18 -5.63
C VAL A 40 -6.32 1.84 -4.15
N GLU A 41 -7.31 2.37 -3.42
CA GLU A 41 -7.53 2.02 -2.02
C GLU A 41 -7.85 0.53 -1.82
N GLU A 42 -8.71 -0.04 -2.67
CA GLU A 42 -9.03 -1.47 -2.66
C GLU A 42 -7.78 -2.32 -2.93
N ALA A 43 -6.98 -1.94 -3.93
CA ALA A 43 -5.73 -2.62 -4.24
C ALA A 43 -4.75 -2.61 -3.06
N LEU A 44 -4.57 -1.46 -2.41
CA LEU A 44 -3.70 -1.37 -1.24
C LEU A 44 -4.21 -2.15 -0.03
N GLU A 45 -5.52 -2.25 0.17
CA GLU A 45 -6.07 -3.09 1.24
C GLU A 45 -5.83 -4.58 0.96
N MET A 46 -5.97 -5.00 -0.29
CA MET A 46 -5.61 -6.36 -0.71
C MET A 46 -4.11 -6.63 -0.49
N ASP A 47 -3.23 -5.71 -0.89
CA ASP A 47 -1.79 -5.85 -0.69
C ASP A 47 -1.42 -5.91 0.79
N HIS A 48 -2.01 -5.04 1.62
CA HIS A 48 -1.83 -5.07 3.06
C HIS A 48 -2.24 -6.42 3.65
N SER A 49 -3.39 -6.98 3.23
CA SER A 49 -3.84 -8.30 3.68
C SER A 49 -2.90 -9.44 3.25
N THR A 50 -2.31 -9.32 2.05
CA THR A 50 -1.34 -10.27 1.50
C THR A 50 -0.03 -10.22 2.26
N LEU A 51 0.47 -9.02 2.56
CA LEU A 51 1.67 -8.81 3.38
C LEU A 51 1.49 -9.32 4.82
N GLN A 52 0.31 -9.13 5.42
CA GLN A 52 -0.01 -9.72 6.73
C GLN A 52 0.04 -11.25 6.70
N ARG A 53 -0.46 -11.87 5.61
CA ARG A 53 -0.37 -13.31 5.42
C ARG A 53 1.08 -13.76 5.26
N MET A 54 1.88 -13.03 4.47
CA MET A 54 3.31 -13.29 4.30
C MET A 54 4.05 -13.27 5.64
N LYS A 55 3.82 -12.25 6.48
CA LYS A 55 4.38 -12.15 7.84
C LYS A 55 4.05 -13.38 8.68
N LYS A 56 2.79 -13.84 8.65
CA LYS A 56 2.36 -15.06 9.35
C LYS A 56 3.06 -16.31 8.81
N THR A 57 3.14 -16.47 7.49
CA THR A 57 3.80 -17.61 6.85
C THR A 57 5.28 -17.66 7.19
N ILE A 58 6.00 -16.54 7.15
CA ILE A 58 7.42 -16.49 7.51
C ILE A 58 7.63 -16.85 8.97
N LYS A 59 6.77 -16.35 9.87
CA LYS A 59 6.82 -16.74 11.28
C LYS A 59 6.58 -18.24 11.48
N ALA A 60 5.65 -18.83 10.73
CA ALA A 60 5.39 -20.28 10.76
C ALA A 60 6.59 -21.08 10.24
N ILE A 61 7.22 -20.65 9.13
CA ILE A 61 8.45 -21.26 8.60
C ILE A 61 9.57 -21.17 9.64
N TYR A 62 9.74 -20.02 10.29
CA TYR A 62 10.76 -19.83 11.32
C TYR A 62 10.57 -20.78 12.50
N THR A 63 9.36 -20.82 13.08
CA THR A 63 9.07 -21.68 14.24
C THR A 63 9.18 -23.15 13.89
N SER A 64 8.56 -23.60 12.79
CA SER A 64 8.61 -25.00 12.36
C SER A 64 10.03 -25.45 11.98
N GLY A 65 10.81 -24.57 11.32
CA GLY A 65 12.20 -24.82 10.98
C GLY A 65 13.09 -25.00 12.21
N LEU A 66 12.92 -24.17 13.24
CA LEU A 66 13.65 -24.34 14.50
C LEU A 66 13.29 -25.66 15.21
N SER A 67 12.00 -26.00 15.29
CA SER A 67 11.58 -27.27 15.87
C SER A 67 12.09 -28.48 15.09
N HIS A 68 12.18 -28.38 13.76
CA HIS A 68 12.75 -29.43 12.92
C HIS A 68 14.25 -29.61 13.19
N VAL A 69 15.01 -28.50 13.27
CA VAL A 69 16.44 -28.52 13.64
C VAL A 69 16.65 -29.16 15.02
N GLU A 70 15.82 -28.83 16.00
CA GLU A 70 15.89 -29.42 17.35
C GLU A 70 15.62 -30.94 17.32
N SER A 71 14.61 -31.39 16.59
CA SER A 71 14.34 -32.83 16.42
C SER A 71 15.48 -33.55 15.70
N TRP A 72 16.08 -32.91 14.70
CA TRP A 72 17.26 -33.42 14.02
C TRP A 72 18.45 -33.52 14.99
N GLU A 73 18.68 -32.52 15.84
CA GLU A 73 19.71 -32.55 16.89
C GLU A 73 19.53 -33.73 17.85
N GLN A 74 18.30 -34.01 18.29
CA GLN A 74 17.98 -35.17 19.11
C GLN A 74 18.27 -36.51 18.39
N HIS A 75 17.90 -36.61 17.10
CA HIS A 75 18.22 -37.78 16.29
C HIS A 75 19.74 -38.03 16.18
N MET A 76 20.53 -36.98 16.01
CA MET A 76 21.99 -37.07 15.95
C MET A 76 22.61 -37.55 17.26
N GLU A 77 22.06 -37.11 18.40
CA GLU A 77 22.51 -37.57 19.73
C GLU A 77 22.28 -39.07 19.91
N VAL A 78 21.16 -39.61 19.42
CA VAL A 78 20.89 -41.05 19.44
C VAL A 78 21.87 -41.82 18.56
N LEU A 79 22.17 -41.32 17.36
CA LEU A 79 23.18 -41.93 16.47
C LEU A 79 24.56 -41.99 17.12
N GLU A 80 24.96 -40.92 17.80
CA GLU A 80 26.25 -40.85 18.49
C GLU A 80 26.31 -41.84 19.67
N LYS A 81 25.23 -41.95 20.45
CA LYS A 81 25.12 -42.96 21.52
C LYS A 81 25.23 -44.38 20.99
N LEU A 82 24.60 -44.67 19.84
CA LEU A 82 24.68 -45.97 19.19
C LEU A 82 26.09 -46.27 18.64
N GLY A 83 26.74 -45.29 18.02
CA GLY A 83 28.14 -45.41 17.60
C GLY A 83 29.08 -45.72 18.77
N ASN A 84 28.90 -45.05 19.89
CA ASN A 84 29.71 -45.24 21.10
C ASN A 84 29.46 -46.60 21.78
N SER A 85 28.22 -47.11 21.76
CA SER A 85 27.93 -48.43 22.33
C SER A 85 28.57 -49.55 21.53
N HIS A 86 28.60 -49.45 20.20
CA HIS A 86 29.26 -50.42 19.31
C HIS A 86 30.79 -50.34 19.36
N LEU A 87 31.36 -49.18 19.66
CA LEU A 87 32.80 -49.05 19.94
C LEU A 87 33.21 -49.91 21.14
N SER A 88 32.36 -49.92 22.17
CA SER A 88 32.55 -50.72 23.39
C SER A 88 32.36 -52.24 23.17
N GLN A 89 31.87 -52.65 22.00
CA GLN A 89 31.64 -54.05 21.61
C GLN A 89 32.63 -54.54 20.54
N ASP A 90 33.71 -53.79 20.27
CA ASP A 90 34.75 -54.11 19.26
C ASP A 90 34.24 -54.14 17.80
N ASN A 91 33.06 -53.57 17.54
CA ASN A 91 32.49 -53.46 16.19
C ASN A 91 32.84 -52.09 15.57
N HIS A 92 34.12 -51.93 15.20
CA HIS A 92 34.69 -50.65 14.79
C HIS A 92 34.11 -50.07 13.49
N GLU A 93 33.73 -50.92 12.52
CA GLU A 93 33.19 -50.46 11.23
C GLU A 93 31.81 -49.81 11.42
N VAL A 94 30.92 -50.49 12.15
CA VAL A 94 29.57 -49.98 12.45
C VAL A 94 29.65 -48.72 13.33
N SER A 95 30.52 -48.72 14.33
CA SER A 95 30.75 -47.55 15.19
C SER A 95 31.21 -46.33 14.38
N THR A 96 32.21 -46.51 13.52
CA THR A 96 32.75 -45.44 12.65
C THR A 96 31.69 -44.90 11.70
N GLY A 97 30.85 -45.77 11.13
CA GLY A 97 29.72 -45.37 10.28
C GLY A 97 28.74 -44.44 10.99
N PHE A 98 28.31 -44.79 12.21
CA PHE A 98 27.39 -43.96 13.01
C PHE A 98 28.00 -42.62 13.42
N LEU A 99 29.27 -42.60 13.85
CA LEU A 99 29.94 -41.37 14.28
C LEU A 99 30.16 -40.41 13.10
N ASN A 100 30.62 -40.91 11.95
CA ASN A 100 30.78 -40.08 10.74
C ASN A 100 29.43 -39.50 10.26
N LEU A 101 28.36 -40.30 10.29
CA LEU A 101 27.02 -39.83 9.95
C LEU A 101 26.52 -38.75 10.92
N SER A 102 26.79 -38.90 12.22
CA SER A 102 26.43 -37.91 13.24
C SER A 102 27.16 -36.58 13.04
N VAL A 103 28.47 -36.63 12.76
CA VAL A 103 29.29 -35.43 12.46
C VAL A 103 28.80 -34.71 11.20
N PHE A 104 28.63 -35.43 10.09
CA PHE A 104 28.10 -34.86 8.85
C PHE A 104 26.71 -34.22 9.04
N SER A 105 25.86 -34.88 9.83
CA SER A 105 24.52 -34.38 10.12
C SER A 105 24.54 -33.09 10.94
N ARG A 106 25.53 -32.90 11.84
CA ARG A 106 25.65 -31.68 12.66
C ARG A 106 25.93 -30.45 11.82
N GLU A 107 26.83 -30.57 10.87
CA GLU A 107 27.15 -29.48 9.93
C GLU A 107 25.91 -29.11 9.11
N THR A 108 25.16 -30.11 8.65
CA THR A 108 23.92 -29.90 7.89
C THR A 108 22.84 -29.22 8.73
N SER A 109 22.67 -29.63 9.99
CA SER A 109 21.72 -29.02 10.93
C SER A 109 22.08 -27.55 11.21
N ALA A 110 23.37 -27.25 11.41
CA ALA A 110 23.85 -25.89 11.62
C ALA A 110 23.55 -24.97 10.42
N LEU A 111 23.76 -25.46 9.19
CA LEU A 111 23.41 -24.74 7.97
C LEU A 111 21.90 -24.48 7.87
N CYS A 112 21.07 -25.48 8.18
CA CYS A 112 19.61 -25.36 8.18
C CYS A 112 19.12 -24.31 9.19
N LYS A 113 19.65 -24.33 10.42
CA LYS A 113 19.37 -23.34 11.46
C LYS A 113 19.70 -21.92 10.99
N ASN A 114 20.86 -21.75 10.37
CA ASN A 114 21.31 -20.47 9.84
C ASN A 114 20.39 -19.95 8.73
N LEU A 115 20.00 -20.83 7.79
CA LEU A 115 19.06 -20.50 6.71
C LEU A 115 17.73 -19.98 7.26
N VAL A 116 17.12 -20.71 8.20
CA VAL A 116 15.82 -20.36 8.80
C VAL A 116 15.91 -19.03 9.57
N GLN A 117 16.99 -18.81 10.31
CA GLN A 117 17.23 -17.54 11.00
C GLN A 117 17.43 -16.38 10.03
N ASN A 118 18.23 -16.57 8.98
CA ASN A 118 18.50 -15.54 7.98
C ASN A 118 17.23 -15.13 7.23
N LEU A 119 16.39 -16.09 6.82
CA LEU A 119 15.11 -15.80 6.19
C LEU A 119 14.24 -14.89 7.08
N ASN A 120 14.11 -15.24 8.37
CA ASN A 120 13.33 -14.43 9.31
C ASN A 120 13.95 -13.04 9.50
N ASN A 121 15.27 -12.95 9.68
CA ASN A 121 15.94 -11.67 9.96
C ASN A 121 15.88 -10.70 8.78
N ILE A 122 16.09 -11.20 7.55
CA ILE A 122 16.02 -10.38 6.33
C ILE A 122 14.60 -9.84 6.11
N MET A 123 13.58 -10.64 6.44
CA MET A 123 12.18 -10.29 6.13
C MET A 123 11.43 -9.60 7.26
N ALA A 124 11.78 -9.85 8.52
CA ALA A 124 10.99 -9.41 9.67
C ALA A 124 10.89 -7.88 9.76
N PHE A 125 12.02 -7.18 9.67
CA PHE A 125 12.05 -5.73 9.81
C PHE A 125 11.38 -4.99 8.63
N PRO A 126 11.67 -5.33 7.35
CA PRO A 126 10.96 -4.72 6.23
C PRO A 126 9.44 -4.93 6.30
N LEU A 127 8.98 -6.15 6.63
CA LEU A 127 7.54 -6.42 6.75
C LEU A 127 6.90 -5.67 7.91
N GLU A 128 7.57 -5.56 9.07
CA GLU A 128 7.05 -4.77 10.19
C GLU A 128 6.89 -3.30 9.81
N ASN A 129 7.87 -2.73 9.10
CA ASN A 129 7.84 -1.33 8.69
C ASN A 129 6.72 -1.04 7.71
N VAL A 130 6.52 -1.89 6.70
CA VAL A 130 5.45 -1.71 5.71
C VAL A 130 4.07 -1.94 6.34
N LEU A 131 3.98 -2.80 7.35
CA LEU A 131 2.72 -3.11 8.06
C LEU A 131 2.43 -2.17 9.24
N LYS A 132 3.22 -1.10 9.44
CA LYS A 132 3.00 -0.13 10.51
C LYS A 132 1.60 0.46 10.44
N MET A 133 0.92 0.48 11.58
CA MET A 133 -0.44 1.01 11.69
C MET A 133 -0.53 2.51 11.34
N GLU A 134 0.52 3.28 11.63
CA GLU A 134 0.61 4.71 11.25
C GLU A 134 0.46 4.93 9.74
N LEU A 135 1.05 4.05 8.92
CA LEU A 135 0.91 4.10 7.46
C LEU A 135 -0.54 3.81 7.05
N ARG A 136 -1.16 2.81 7.68
CA ARG A 136 -2.58 2.47 7.44
C ARG A 136 -3.51 3.63 7.82
N ASP A 137 -3.27 4.27 8.96
CA ASP A 137 -4.07 5.39 9.45
C ASP A 137 -3.91 6.62 8.56
N SER A 138 -2.67 6.91 8.12
CA SER A 138 -2.41 8.01 7.18
C SER A 138 -3.16 7.84 5.84
N ARG A 139 -3.20 6.61 5.31
CA ARG A 139 -3.98 6.28 4.10
C ARG A 139 -5.49 6.48 4.31
N LEU A 140 -6.03 6.00 5.43
CA LEU A 140 -7.44 6.17 5.76
C LEU A 140 -7.84 7.65 5.90
N GLU A 141 -6.95 8.48 6.45
CA GLU A 141 -7.18 9.92 6.55
C GLU A 141 -7.16 10.59 5.18
N LEU A 142 -6.22 10.26 4.28
CA LEU A 142 -6.20 10.76 2.90
C LEU A 142 -7.51 10.41 2.16
N LYS A 143 -7.98 9.17 2.28
CA LYS A 143 -9.26 8.73 1.71
C LYS A 143 -10.43 9.56 2.25
N LYS A 144 -10.44 9.83 3.56
CA LYS A 144 -11.49 10.62 4.20
C LYS A 144 -11.50 12.07 3.71
N GLN A 145 -10.32 12.69 3.56
CA GLN A 145 -10.21 14.04 3.01
C GLN A 145 -10.63 14.11 1.54
N MET A 146 -10.29 13.09 0.74
CA MET A 146 -10.78 12.95 -0.63
C MET A 146 -12.32 12.92 -0.68
N GLU A 147 -12.93 11.99 0.05
CA GLU A 147 -14.39 11.82 0.04
C GLU A 147 -15.11 13.07 0.59
N LYS A 148 -14.50 13.76 1.55
CA LYS A 148 -15.00 15.04 2.04
C LYS A 148 -14.98 16.12 0.94
N SER A 149 -13.83 16.33 0.29
CA SER A 149 -13.70 17.34 -0.78
C SER A 149 -14.67 17.10 -1.94
N TRP A 150 -14.92 15.83 -2.27
CA TRP A 150 -15.89 15.44 -3.28
C TRP A 150 -17.33 15.77 -2.86
N LYS A 151 -17.73 15.46 -1.62
CA LYS A 151 -19.07 15.79 -1.10
C LYS A 151 -19.30 17.29 -1.01
N ASP A 152 -18.29 18.03 -0.56
CA ASP A 152 -18.36 19.49 -0.46
C ASP A 152 -18.60 20.11 -1.86
N TYR A 153 -17.90 19.60 -2.89
CA TYR A 153 -18.11 19.98 -4.29
C TYR A 153 -19.53 19.64 -4.80
N ASP A 154 -20.00 18.42 -4.57
CA ASP A 154 -21.31 17.95 -5.03
C ASP A 154 -22.47 18.76 -4.40
N ILE A 155 -22.38 19.03 -3.10
CA ILE A 155 -23.31 19.91 -2.38
C ILE A 155 -23.33 21.31 -2.99
N LYS A 156 -22.15 21.86 -3.34
CA LYS A 156 -22.04 23.22 -3.90
C LYS A 156 -22.66 23.31 -5.30
N ILE A 157 -22.42 22.32 -6.15
CA ILE A 157 -23.10 22.19 -7.45
C ILE A 157 -24.61 22.16 -7.27
N GLY A 158 -25.13 21.28 -6.40
CA GLY A 158 -26.57 21.12 -6.23
C GLY A 158 -27.26 22.41 -5.75
N LYS A 159 -26.58 23.20 -4.90
CA LYS A 159 -27.06 24.53 -4.49
C LYS A 159 -27.13 25.50 -5.66
N LEU A 160 -26.09 25.57 -6.49
CA LEU A 160 -26.04 26.47 -7.63
C LEU A 160 -27.06 26.12 -8.71
N GLU A 161 -27.29 24.83 -8.98
CA GLU A 161 -28.35 24.40 -9.91
C GLU A 161 -29.74 24.78 -9.41
N LYS A 162 -29.98 24.67 -8.09
CA LYS A 162 -31.25 25.09 -7.46
C LYS A 162 -31.45 26.60 -7.54
N GLU A 163 -30.42 27.39 -7.21
CA GLU A 163 -30.47 28.85 -7.31
C GLU A 163 -30.67 29.32 -8.75
N LYS A 164 -30.02 28.69 -9.73
CA LYS A 164 -30.23 28.97 -11.16
C LYS A 164 -31.67 28.72 -11.58
N ARG A 165 -32.29 27.64 -11.08
CA ARG A 165 -33.69 27.28 -11.37
C ARG A 165 -34.70 28.20 -10.69
N GLU A 166 -34.38 28.71 -9.50
CA GLU A 166 -35.20 29.71 -8.79
C GLU A 166 -35.10 31.10 -9.44
N LYS A 167 -33.89 31.53 -9.85
CA LYS A 167 -33.67 32.79 -10.59
C LYS A 167 -34.28 32.77 -11.99
N SER A 168 -34.42 31.62 -12.63
CA SER A 168 -35.09 31.51 -13.94
C SER A 168 -36.63 31.55 -13.87
N ARG A 169 -37.23 31.59 -12.67
CA ARG A 169 -38.69 31.55 -12.49
C ARG A 169 -39.37 32.93 -12.46
N PRO A 170 -38.73 34.02 -11.99
CA PRO A 170 -39.27 35.36 -12.20
C PRO A 170 -38.20 36.36 -12.71
N LEU A 171 -38.56 37.13 -13.75
CA LEU A 171 -37.86 38.31 -14.32
C LEU A 171 -36.80 38.08 -15.42
N GLY A 172 -37.17 38.48 -16.64
CA GLY A 172 -36.24 39.04 -17.60
C GLY A 172 -35.69 40.39 -17.11
N LEU A 173 -34.37 40.57 -17.30
CA LEU A 173 -33.49 41.64 -16.76
C LEU A 173 -33.36 41.57 -15.22
N ILE A 174 -32.17 41.46 -14.61
CA ILE A 174 -30.98 42.30 -14.75
C ILE A 174 -29.71 41.46 -14.56
N ARG A 175 -28.70 41.79 -15.36
CA ARG A 175 -27.32 41.28 -15.36
C ARG A 175 -26.51 41.93 -14.24
N LEU A 176 -26.31 41.25 -13.11
CA LEU A 176 -25.13 41.40 -12.25
C LEU A 176 -25.14 40.26 -11.22
N GLU A 177 -23.97 39.83 -10.75
CA GLU A 177 -23.75 38.75 -9.76
C GLU A 177 -23.54 37.32 -10.32
N SER A 178 -22.89 37.20 -11.48
CA SER A 178 -22.40 35.91 -12.00
C SER A 178 -20.96 35.57 -11.59
N SER A 179 -20.19 36.51 -11.03
CA SER A 179 -18.76 36.32 -10.72
C SER A 179 -18.56 35.54 -9.41
N GLU A 180 -19.21 35.94 -8.32
CA GLU A 180 -19.02 35.29 -7.01
C GLU A 180 -19.51 33.84 -6.98
N GLN A 181 -20.58 33.51 -7.72
CA GLN A 181 -21.10 32.13 -7.82
C GLN A 181 -20.19 31.21 -8.65
N ALA A 182 -19.42 31.75 -9.59
CA ALA A 182 -18.44 31.01 -10.39
C ALA A 182 -17.12 30.82 -9.62
N GLU A 183 -16.67 31.83 -8.88
CA GLU A 183 -15.48 31.80 -8.01
C GLU A 183 -15.61 30.77 -6.88
N ASP A 184 -16.82 30.60 -6.35
CA ASP A 184 -17.09 29.65 -5.29
C ASP A 184 -17.04 28.17 -5.75
N LEU A 185 -17.38 27.85 -7.00
CA LEU A 185 -17.14 26.49 -7.53
C LEU A 185 -15.67 26.23 -7.83
N GLU A 186 -14.94 27.27 -8.21
CA GLU A 186 -13.53 27.18 -8.51
C GLU A 186 -12.72 26.82 -7.26
N ARG A 187 -13.05 27.38 -6.09
CA ARG A 187 -12.42 27.02 -4.81
C ARG A 187 -12.60 25.54 -4.50
N GLU A 188 -13.81 25.03 -4.56
CA GLU A 188 -14.14 23.64 -4.22
C GLU A 188 -13.51 22.67 -5.22
N ARG A 189 -13.46 23.03 -6.51
CA ARG A 189 -12.79 22.25 -7.56
C ARG A 189 -11.28 22.18 -7.35
N ARG A 190 -10.64 23.30 -7.04
CA ARG A 190 -9.21 23.37 -6.70
C ARG A 190 -8.89 22.57 -5.44
N ALA A 191 -9.76 22.62 -4.42
CA ALA A 191 -9.61 21.81 -3.22
C ALA A 191 -9.62 20.29 -3.54
N PHE A 192 -10.55 19.84 -4.39
CA PHE A 192 -10.58 18.45 -4.85
C PHE A 192 -9.33 18.07 -5.66
N GLN A 193 -8.89 18.92 -6.60
CA GLN A 193 -7.66 18.71 -7.37
C GLN A 193 -6.43 18.55 -6.47
N LEU A 194 -6.32 19.37 -5.42
CA LEU A 194 -5.25 19.26 -4.43
C LEU A 194 -5.32 17.95 -3.66
N GLN A 195 -6.50 17.52 -3.21
CA GLN A 195 -6.65 16.20 -2.58
C GLN A 195 -6.24 15.07 -3.52
N MET A 196 -6.55 15.17 -4.82
CA MET A 196 -6.13 14.17 -5.82
C MET A 196 -4.61 14.13 -5.99
N CYS A 197 -3.93 15.27 -5.83
CA CYS A 197 -2.46 15.33 -5.83
C CYS A 197 -1.85 14.60 -4.64
N GLU A 198 -2.50 14.61 -3.48
CA GLU A 198 -2.01 13.94 -2.26
C GLU A 198 -2.16 12.41 -2.32
N VAL A 199 -3.11 11.92 -3.12
CA VAL A 199 -3.28 10.48 -3.40
C VAL A 199 -2.34 10.03 -4.53
N ARG A 200 -1.77 10.95 -5.32
CA ARG A 200 -0.91 10.65 -6.49
C ARG A 200 0.39 9.85 -6.19
N PRO A 201 1.11 10.02 -5.06
CA PRO A 201 2.25 9.19 -4.70
C PRO A 201 1.85 7.71 -4.56
N VAL A 202 0.60 7.47 -4.19
CA VAL A 202 0.02 6.12 -4.04
C VAL A 202 -0.32 5.51 -5.40
N TRP A 203 -0.73 6.33 -6.37
CA TRP A 203 -1.06 5.91 -7.74
C TRP A 203 0.14 5.57 -8.61
N SER A 204 1.31 6.13 -8.31
CA SER A 204 2.50 6.01 -9.17
C SER A 204 3.42 4.85 -8.80
N GLY A 205 3.25 4.22 -7.64
CA GLY A 205 4.12 3.12 -7.18
C GLY A 205 5.63 3.47 -7.16
N GLY A 206 5.98 4.75 -7.14
CA GLY A 206 7.34 5.24 -7.34
C GLY A 206 7.58 6.64 -6.75
N PRO A 207 8.84 7.11 -6.69
CA PRO A 207 9.18 8.40 -6.10
C PRO A 207 8.48 9.55 -6.83
N VAL A 208 8.06 10.56 -6.05
CA VAL A 208 7.37 11.75 -6.53
C VAL A 208 8.15 12.40 -7.68
N PRO A 209 7.56 12.54 -8.88
CA PRO A 209 8.24 13.15 -10.02
C PRO A 209 8.67 14.60 -9.72
N SER A 210 9.82 15.01 -10.27
CA SER A 210 10.42 16.34 -10.05
C SER A 210 9.49 17.52 -10.40
N TRP A 211 8.51 17.33 -11.28
CA TRP A 211 7.51 18.34 -11.64
C TRP A 211 6.44 18.59 -10.56
N ALA A 212 6.35 17.74 -9.53
CA ALA A 212 5.41 17.93 -8.41
C ALA A 212 5.99 18.78 -7.26
N ALA A 213 7.29 19.10 -7.28
CA ALA A 213 7.93 19.99 -6.31
C ALA A 213 7.29 21.41 -6.21
N PRO A 214 6.83 22.06 -7.29
CA PRO A 214 6.14 23.34 -7.21
C PRO A 214 4.83 23.29 -6.42
N TRP A 215 4.14 22.14 -6.42
CA TRP A 215 2.85 21.98 -5.74
C TRP A 215 3.01 21.81 -4.22
N THR A 216 4.13 21.23 -3.77
CA THR A 216 4.49 21.20 -2.34
C THR A 216 4.87 22.58 -1.79
N LEU A 217 5.34 23.49 -2.65
CA LEU A 217 5.69 24.87 -2.30
C LEU A 217 4.47 25.77 -2.12
N TRP A 218 3.34 25.49 -2.78
CA TRP A 218 2.05 26.18 -2.56
C TRP A 218 1.43 25.91 -1.17
N ARG A 219 2.04 25.03 -0.37
CA ARG A 219 1.64 24.70 1.00
C ARG A 219 2.39 25.51 2.08
N ARG A 220 3.34 26.37 1.70
CA ARG A 220 4.04 27.30 2.60
C ARG A 220 3.60 28.74 2.37
#